data_AF-A0AAD8N0X0-F1
#
_entry.id   AF-A0AAD8N0X0-F1
#
_cell.length_a   1.000
_cell.length_b   1.000
_cell.length_c   1.000
_cell.angle_alpha   90.00
_cell.angle_beta   90.00
_cell.angle_gamma   90.00
#
_symmetry.space_group_name_H-M   'P 1'
#
loop_
_entity.id
_entity.type
_entity.pdbx_description
1 polymer ?
#
loop_
_entity_poly.entity_id
_entity_poly.type
_entity_poly.pdbx_seq_one_letter_code
_entity_poly.pdbx_strand_id
1 'polypeptide(L)'
;MKNQVGKKFKVLCLHGYGYNDAYIKMRLQGMALTKVEAIKFVLVISGGKLGGSKVPAPTLAKNAFSFLIEIPLLHYFGENDTFAKLPAIELLGSFVDPFVIFHSGWGSCIR
;
A
#
# COMPACT_ATOMS: atom_id res chain seq x y z
N MET A 1 -31.37 -10.27 20.72
CA MET A 1 -30.09 -10.07 20.00
C MET A 1 -30.37 -9.32 18.70
N LYS A 2 -29.80 -8.13 18.50
CA LYS A 2 -29.96 -7.41 17.23
C LYS A 2 -29.15 -8.14 16.16
N ASN A 3 -29.81 -8.59 15.09
CA ASN A 3 -29.17 -9.12 13.90
C ASN A 3 -28.21 -8.06 13.35
N GLN A 4 -26.90 -8.24 13.56
CA GLN A 4 -25.91 -7.52 12.79
C GLN A 4 -25.89 -8.14 11.40
N VAL A 5 -26.77 -7.64 10.53
CA VAL A 5 -26.65 -7.84 9.08
C VAL A 5 -25.19 -7.53 8.73
N GLY A 6 -24.47 -8.54 8.24
CA GLY A 6 -23.01 -8.54 8.15
C GLY A 6 -22.48 -7.27 7.48
N LYS A 7 -21.80 -6.42 8.24
CA LYS A 7 -21.12 -5.25 7.69
C LYS A 7 -20.13 -5.74 6.63
N LYS A 8 -20.34 -5.35 5.37
CA LYS A 8 -19.43 -5.68 4.27
C LYS A 8 -18.01 -5.21 4.62
N PHE A 9 -17.07 -6.13 4.60
CA PHE A 9 -15.65 -5.81 4.77
C PHE A 9 -15.16 -5.05 3.53
N LYS A 10 -14.54 -3.89 3.74
CA LYS A 10 -14.04 -3.05 2.64
C LYS A 10 -12.53 -3.15 2.58
N VAL A 11 -12.05 -3.61 1.43
CA VAL A 11 -10.63 -3.70 1.09
C VAL A 11 -10.32 -2.56 0.14
N LEU A 12 -9.24 -1.83 0.40
CA LEU A 12 -8.63 -0.97 -0.61
C LEU A 12 -7.63 -1.81 -1.40
N CYS A 13 -7.95 -2.07 -2.67
CA CYS A 13 -7.03 -2.71 -3.59
C CYS A 13 -6.33 -1.63 -4.42
N LEU A 14 -5.01 -1.61 -4.36
CA LEU A 14 -4.17 -0.75 -5.17
C LEU A 14 -3.24 -1.62 -6.01
N HIS A 15 -3.28 -1.47 -7.33
CA HIS A 15 -2.52 -2.30 -8.25
C HIS A 15 -1.80 -1.45 -9.30
N GLY A 16 -0.71 -2.01 -9.83
CA GLY A 16 0.08 -1.40 -10.90
C GLY A 16 1.23 -0.54 -10.38
N TYR A 17 2.03 -0.03 -11.31
CA TYR A 17 3.23 0.75 -11.03
C TYR A 17 2.88 2.12 -10.44
N GLY A 18 2.74 2.18 -9.12
CA GLY A 18 2.39 3.40 -8.39
C GLY A 18 3.03 3.46 -7.01
N TYR A 19 3.00 4.64 -6.39
CA TYR A 19 3.51 4.82 -5.04
C TYR A 19 2.38 4.73 -4.01
N ASN A 20 2.00 3.48 -3.69
CA ASN A 20 0.73 3.17 -3.03
C ASN A 20 0.67 3.61 -1.57
N ASP A 21 1.80 3.59 -0.85
CA ASP A 21 1.83 4.02 0.55
C ASP A 21 1.48 5.49 0.72
N ALA A 22 1.82 6.35 -0.26
CA ALA A 22 1.45 7.75 -0.27
C ALA A 22 -0.07 7.93 -0.25
N TYR A 23 -0.81 7.23 -1.10
CA TYR A 23 -2.28 7.33 -1.13
C TYR A 23 -2.91 6.93 0.20
N ILE A 24 -2.35 5.90 0.84
CA ILE A 24 -2.86 5.39 2.13
C ILE A 24 -2.55 6.39 3.24
N LYS A 25 -1.32 6.90 3.32
CA LYS A 25 -0.92 7.92 4.29
C LYS A 25 -1.73 9.22 4.12
N MET A 26 -1.89 9.68 2.88
CA MET A 26 -2.74 10.84 2.58
C MET A 26 -4.20 10.59 2.95
N ARG A 27 -4.71 9.35 2.81
CA ARG A 27 -6.06 9.01 3.25
C ARG A 27 -6.22 9.03 4.76
N LEU A 28 -5.24 8.50 5.49
CA LEU A 28 -5.22 8.52 6.95
C LEU A 28 -5.18 9.95 7.50
N GLN A 29 -4.52 10.86 6.79
CA GLN A 29 -4.48 12.28 7.11
C GLN A 29 -5.68 13.09 6.57
N GLY A 30 -6.63 12.44 5.87
CA GLY A 30 -7.80 13.12 5.33
C GLY A 30 -7.53 14.04 4.12
N MET A 31 -6.41 13.85 3.42
CA MET A 31 -6.03 14.64 2.25
C MET A 31 -6.44 14.01 0.91
N ALA A 32 -6.45 12.68 0.83
CA ALA A 32 -6.84 11.94 -0.37
C ALA A 32 -7.89 10.87 -0.05
N LEU A 33 -8.63 10.40 -1.07
CA LEU A 33 -9.61 9.31 -0.94
C LEU A 33 -10.67 9.56 0.18
N THR A 34 -10.96 10.82 0.53
CA THR A 34 -11.80 11.18 1.70
C THR A 34 -13.26 10.77 1.56
N LYS A 35 -13.73 10.55 0.34
CA LYS A 35 -15.10 10.12 0.03
C LYS A 35 -15.34 8.61 0.20
N VAL A 36 -14.29 7.82 0.47
CA VAL A 36 -14.46 6.40 0.81
C VAL A 36 -14.53 6.21 2.33
N GLU A 37 -15.25 5.19 2.78
CA GLU A 37 -15.26 4.79 4.20
C GLU A 37 -13.85 4.43 4.71
N ALA A 38 -13.71 4.32 6.03
CA ALA A 38 -12.47 3.90 6.67
C ALA A 38 -12.00 2.54 6.13
N ILE A 39 -10.75 2.50 5.67
CA ILE A 39 -10.11 1.31 5.11
C ILE A 39 -9.73 0.38 6.27
N LYS A 40 -10.12 -0.89 6.16
CA LYS A 40 -9.81 -1.91 7.17
C LYS A 40 -8.67 -2.84 6.76
N PHE A 41 -8.34 -2.86 5.48
CA PHE A 41 -7.34 -3.74 4.89
C PHE A 41 -6.85 -3.17 3.57
N VAL A 42 -5.55 -3.31 3.32
CA VAL A 42 -4.91 -2.88 2.09
C VAL A 42 -4.36 -4.10 1.35
N LEU A 43 -4.67 -4.19 0.06
CA LEU A 43 -3.99 -5.07 -0.87
C LEU A 43 -3.17 -4.20 -1.84
N VAL A 44 -1.86 -4.44 -1.90
CA VAL A 44 -0.98 -3.82 -2.89
C VAL A 44 -0.45 -4.89 -3.85
N ILE A 45 -0.48 -4.61 -5.15
CA ILE A 45 0.08 -5.48 -6.20
C ILE A 45 1.06 -4.67 -7.04
N SER A 46 2.33 -5.07 -7.04
CA SER A 46 3.44 -4.40 -7.76
C SER A 46 3.55 -2.91 -7.45
N GLY A 47 3.35 -2.55 -6.17
CA GLY A 47 3.38 -1.18 -5.69
C GLY A 47 4.68 -0.79 -5.00
N GLY A 48 4.92 0.51 -4.84
CA GLY A 48 6.16 1.03 -4.26
C GLY A 48 5.98 2.15 -3.24
N LYS A 49 7.08 2.46 -2.54
CA LYS A 49 7.17 3.58 -1.60
C LYS A 49 7.45 4.91 -2.32
N LEU A 50 6.69 5.95 -2.00
CA LEU A 50 7.09 7.33 -2.33
C LEU A 50 8.06 7.83 -1.26
N GLY A 51 9.16 8.47 -1.67
CA GLY A 51 10.23 8.85 -0.73
C GLY A 51 11.20 7.73 -0.37
N GLY A 52 11.27 6.69 -1.21
CA GLY A 52 12.28 5.65 -1.15
C GLY A 52 13.58 6.05 -1.86
N SER A 53 14.52 5.11 -1.97
CA SER A 53 15.83 5.34 -2.60
C SER A 53 15.74 5.68 -4.08
N LYS A 54 14.72 5.17 -4.78
CA LYS A 54 14.51 5.45 -6.21
C LYS A 54 13.79 6.77 -6.46
N VAL A 55 12.80 7.13 -5.64
CA VAL A 55 11.94 8.29 -5.87
C VAL A 55 11.79 9.08 -4.58
N PRO A 56 12.32 10.32 -4.49
CA PRO A 56 12.22 11.15 -3.31
C PRO A 56 10.78 11.62 -3.07
N ALA A 57 10.45 11.86 -1.80
CA ALA A 57 9.13 12.34 -1.43
C ALA A 57 9.03 13.83 -1.81
N PRO A 58 7.92 14.27 -2.44
CA PRO A 58 7.68 15.68 -2.60
C PRO A 58 7.56 16.34 -1.23
N THR A 59 8.03 17.58 -1.09
CA THR A 59 8.03 18.34 0.19
C THR A 59 6.66 18.32 0.87
N LEU A 60 5.59 18.39 0.08
CA LEU A 60 4.20 18.35 0.54
C LEU A 60 3.82 17.04 1.25
N ALA A 61 4.46 15.92 0.89
CA ALA A 61 4.15 14.60 1.43
C ALA A 61 5.08 14.18 2.58
N LYS A 62 6.10 14.99 2.94
CA LYS A 62 7.08 14.67 3.98
C LYS A 62 6.44 14.31 5.33
N ASN A 63 5.36 15.01 5.69
CA ASN A 63 4.59 14.74 6.91
C ASN A 63 3.69 13.51 6.82
N ALA A 64 3.32 13.06 5.62
CA ALA A 64 2.57 11.82 5.42
C ALA A 64 3.44 10.59 5.75
N PHE A 65 4.76 10.72 5.61
CA PHE A 65 5.71 9.62 5.80
C PHE A 65 6.23 9.43 7.23
N SER A 66 5.82 10.26 8.20
CA SER A 66 6.39 10.28 9.56
C SER A 66 5.92 9.16 10.50
N PHE A 67 4.87 8.42 10.14
CA PHE A 67 4.30 7.36 10.98
C PHE A 67 4.15 6.04 10.22
N LEU A 68 4.11 4.94 10.96
CA LEU A 68 3.83 3.60 10.44
C LEU A 68 2.33 3.39 10.26
N ILE A 69 1.95 2.71 9.18
CA ILE A 69 0.56 2.38 8.88
C ILE A 69 0.18 1.12 9.65
N GLU A 70 -0.80 1.25 10.54
CA GLU A 70 -1.34 0.14 11.35
C GLU A 70 -2.42 -0.68 10.62
N ILE A 71 -2.90 -0.21 9.46
CA ILE A 71 -3.86 -0.97 8.65
C ILE A 71 -3.16 -2.23 8.12
N PRO A 72 -3.74 -3.43 8.31
CA PRO A 72 -3.16 -4.66 7.77
C PRO A 72 -2.93 -4.59 6.27
N LEU A 73 -1.74 -5.03 5.85
CA LEU A 73 -1.30 -5.05 4.46
C LEU A 73 -1.08 -6.48 3.99
N LEU A 74 -1.61 -6.79 2.81
CA LEU A 74 -1.11 -7.84 1.93
C LEU A 74 -0.40 -7.19 0.74
N HIS A 75 0.90 -7.46 0.58
CA HIS A 75 1.68 -6.97 -0.56
C HIS A 75 2.14 -8.13 -1.44
N TYR A 76 1.80 -8.05 -2.72
CA TYR A 76 2.21 -8.98 -3.75
C TYR A 76 3.21 -8.31 -4.70
N PHE A 77 4.40 -8.89 -4.90
CA PHE A 77 5.33 -8.43 -5.94
C PHE A 77 6.23 -9.56 -6.45
N GLY A 78 6.69 -9.40 -7.70
CA GLY A 78 7.46 -10.40 -8.41
C GLY A 78 8.98 -10.23 -8.29
N GLU A 79 9.71 -11.33 -8.38
CA GLU A 79 11.18 -11.33 -8.39
C GLU A 79 11.80 -10.57 -9.56
N ASN A 80 11.17 -10.66 -10.73
CA ASN A 80 11.61 -10.06 -12.00
C ASN A 80 10.99 -8.67 -12.22
N ASP A 81 10.30 -8.10 -11.23
CA ASP A 81 9.77 -6.74 -11.28
C ASP A 81 10.90 -5.72 -11.08
N THR A 82 11.76 -5.55 -12.09
CA THR A 82 13.01 -4.76 -12.01
C THR A 82 12.77 -3.30 -11.63
N PHE A 83 11.59 -2.77 -11.95
CA PHE A 83 11.20 -1.41 -11.63
C PHE A 83 10.66 -1.31 -10.21
N ALA A 84 9.65 -2.13 -9.84
CA ALA A 84 8.95 -1.96 -8.57
C ALA A 84 9.54 -2.76 -7.40
N LYS A 85 10.38 -3.79 -7.61
CA LYS A 85 10.89 -4.67 -6.53
C LYS A 85 11.54 -3.91 -5.37
N LEU A 86 12.47 -3.00 -5.67
CA LEU A 86 13.14 -2.20 -4.64
C LEU A 86 12.14 -1.26 -3.92
N PRO A 87 11.36 -0.40 -4.63
CA PRO A 87 10.30 0.37 -4.01
C PRO A 87 9.27 -0.47 -3.22
N ALA A 88 9.00 -1.70 -3.65
CA ALA A 88 8.06 -2.61 -3.03
C ALA A 88 8.57 -3.12 -1.69
N ILE A 89 9.86 -3.46 -1.62
CA ILE A 89 10.55 -3.81 -0.38
C ILE A 89 10.57 -2.60 0.56
N GLU A 90 10.88 -1.41 0.06
CA GLU A 90 10.90 -0.19 0.86
C GLU A 90 9.52 0.18 1.41
N LEU A 91 8.45 -0.12 0.67
CA LEU A 91 7.06 0.09 1.10
C LEU A 91 6.72 -0.74 2.34
N LEU A 92 7.33 -1.92 2.52
CA LEU A 92 7.09 -2.75 3.70
C LEU A 92 7.43 -1.99 4.99
N GLY A 93 8.48 -1.17 4.96
CA GLY A 93 8.88 -0.32 6.10
C GLY A 93 7.91 0.84 6.39
N SER A 94 6.84 1.03 5.60
CA SER A 94 5.77 1.97 5.89
C SER A 94 4.63 1.35 6.71
N PHE A 95 4.62 0.04 6.96
CA PHE A 95 3.53 -0.68 7.63
C PHE A 95 3.99 -1.44 8.88
N VAL A 96 3.06 -1.68 9.80
CA VAL A 96 3.26 -2.60 10.92
C VAL A 96 2.95 -4.02 10.43
N ASP A 97 3.91 -4.93 10.60
CA ASP A 97 3.80 -6.38 10.30
C ASP A 97 3.13 -6.72 8.94
N PRO A 98 3.69 -6.27 7.81
CA PRO A 98 3.10 -6.51 6.51
C PRO A 98 3.19 -7.98 6.09
N PHE A 99 2.09 -8.54 5.57
CA PHE A 99 2.11 -9.86 4.96
C PHE A 99 2.56 -9.76 3.50
N VAL A 100 3.55 -10.56 3.12
CA VAL A 100 4.18 -10.48 1.80
C VAL A 100 4.03 -11.80 1.05
N ILE A 101 3.57 -11.72 -0.19
CA ILE A 101 3.68 -12.81 -1.15
C ILE A 101 4.70 -12.40 -2.21
N PHE A 102 5.86 -13.06 -2.16
CA PHE A 102 6.92 -12.87 -3.12
C PHE A 102 6.91 -14.01 -4.14
N HIS A 103 6.67 -13.69 -5.40
CA HIS A 103 6.54 -14.72 -6.44
C HIS A 103 7.78 -14.78 -7.34
N SER A 104 8.44 -15.94 -7.35
CA SER A 104 9.60 -16.21 -8.22
C SER A 104 9.19 -16.17 -9.69
N GLY A 105 10.03 -15.57 -10.54
CA GLY A 105 9.79 -15.54 -11.99
C GLY A 105 8.78 -14.49 -12.50
N TRP A 106 8.03 -13.81 -11.62
CA TRP A 106 7.03 -12.81 -12.05
C TRP A 106 7.63 -11.41 -12.23
N GLY A 107 7.17 -10.71 -13.27
CA GLY A 107 7.49 -9.30 -13.53
C GLY A 107 6.46 -8.36 -12.91
N SER A 108 6.38 -7.13 -13.43
CA SER A 108 5.48 -6.08 -12.91
C SER A 108 3.98 -6.30 -13.11
N CYS A 109 3.60 -7.35 -13.84
CA CYS A 109 2.20 -7.74 -14.04
C CYS A 109 2.01 -9.16 -13.52
N ILE A 110 0.97 -9.36 -12.69
CA ILE A 110 0.42 -10.69 -12.44
C ILE A 110 -0.13 -11.19 -13.77
N ARG A 111 0.43 -12.27 -14.31
CA ARG A 111 -0.08 -12.97 -15.49
C ARG A 111 -0.91 -14.16 -15.07
#